data_AF-A0A351HRP2-F1
#
_entry.id   AF-A0A351HRP2-F1
#
_cell.length_a   1.000
_cell.length_b   1.000
_cell.length_c   1.000
_cell.angle_alpha   90.00
_cell.angle_beta   90.00
_cell.angle_gamma   90.00
#
_symmetry.space_group_name_H-M   'P 1'
#
loop_
_entity.id
_entity.type
_entity.pdbx_description
1 polymer ?
#
loop_
_entity_poly.entity_id
_entity_poly.type
_entity_poly.pdbx_seq_one_letter_code
_entity_poly.pdbx_strand_id
1 'polypeptide(L)' 'MINGGFYQKNNDSAPHPSVVIAVDDIKESMKDIVSAGGRLIGEPMAIPGIGISVSFFDTENNRVGLLQPIMDANK' A
#
# COMPACT_ATOMS: atom_id res chain seq x y z
N MET A 1 20.41 8.12 3.21
CA MET A 1 19.14 7.41 3.43
C MET A 1 19.21 6.74 4.79
N ILE A 2 18.28 7.02 5.70
CA ILE A 2 18.13 6.21 6.92
C ILE A 2 17.20 5.05 6.57
N ASN A 3 17.57 3.84 6.99
CA ASN A 3 17.00 2.51 6.67
C ASN A 3 15.49 2.36 6.96
N GLY A 4 14.62 3.09 6.28
CA GLY A 4 13.17 3.02 6.50
C GLY A 4 12.31 3.76 5.48
N GLY A 5 12.84 4.08 4.29
CA GLY A 5 12.05 4.74 3.24
C GLY A 5 11.65 6.20 3.55
N PHE A 6 12.38 6.88 4.44
CA PHE A 6 12.20 8.31 4.67
C PHE A 6 12.93 9.10 3.58
N TYR A 7 12.17 9.91 2.84
CA TYR A 7 12.67 10.80 1.80
C TYR A 7 12.76 12.23 2.31
N GLN A 8 13.58 13.04 1.64
CA GLN A 8 13.59 14.48 1.90
C GLN A 8 12.20 15.05 1.60
N LYS A 9 11.71 15.91 2.50
CA LYS A 9 10.44 16.60 2.31
C LYS A 9 10.46 17.33 0.96
N ASN A 10 9.46 17.08 0.14
CA ASN A 10 9.21 17.77 -1.12
C ASN A 10 7.70 18.00 -1.27
N ASN A 11 7.31 18.86 -2.22
CA ASN A 11 5.91 19.20 -2.45
C ASN A 11 5.12 18.08 -3.16
N ASP A 12 5.81 17.11 -3.74
CA ASP A 12 5.22 16.02 -4.53
C ASP A 12 4.94 14.76 -3.69
N SER A 13 5.40 14.74 -2.44
CA SER A 13 5.19 13.65 -1.49
C SER A 13 3.91 13.89 -0.70
N ALA A 14 3.22 12.81 -0.29
CA ALA A 14 2.15 12.91 0.69
C ALA A 14 2.75 13.35 2.05
N PRO A 15 2.51 14.60 2.52
CA PRO A 15 3.22 15.15 3.68
C PRO A 15 2.60 14.69 5.02
N HIS A 16 1.66 13.76 4.97
CA HIS A 16 0.88 13.26 6.10
C HIS A 16 0.96 11.74 6.17
N PRO A 17 0.75 11.15 7.35
CA PRO A 17 0.62 9.69 7.49
C PRO A 17 -0.42 9.13 6.54
N SER A 18 -0.23 7.88 6.14
CA SER A 18 -1.16 7.11 5.31
C SER A 18 -1.64 5.89 6.08
N VAL A 19 -2.93 5.59 5.96
CA VAL A 19 -3.52 4.36 6.52
C VAL A 19 -3.19 3.20 5.60
N VAL A 20 -2.78 2.07 6.17
CA VAL A 20 -2.48 0.84 5.43
C VAL A 20 -3.36 -0.29 5.95
N ILE A 21 -4.00 -1.01 5.04
CA ILE A 21 -4.90 -2.12 5.33
C ILE A 21 -4.14 -3.42 5.04
N ALA A 22 -4.06 -4.30 6.04
CA ALA A 22 -3.51 -5.64 5.87
C ALA A 22 -4.56 -6.56 5.20
N VAL A 23 -4.14 -7.34 4.21
CA VAL A 23 -5.01 -8.26 3.45
C VAL A 23 -4.32 -9.61 3.23
N ASP A 24 -5.12 -10.65 3.04
CA ASP A 24 -4.61 -12.01 2.82
C ASP A 24 -4.10 -12.23 1.39
N ASP A 25 -4.84 -11.75 0.38
CA ASP A 25 -4.45 -11.76 -1.04
C ASP A 25 -4.57 -10.35 -1.63
N ILE A 26 -3.42 -9.76 -1.96
CA ILE A 26 -3.34 -8.41 -2.53
C ILE A 26 -3.92 -8.36 -3.94
N LYS A 27 -3.81 -9.44 -4.73
CA LYS A 27 -4.33 -9.49 -6.10
C LYS A 27 -5.85 -9.55 -6.11
N GLU A 28 -6.45 -10.28 -5.18
CA GLU A 28 -7.90 -10.30 -4.99
C GLU A 28 -8.38 -8.91 -4.54
N SER A 29 -7.75 -8.37 -3.48
CA SER A 29 -8.09 -7.04 -2.95
C SER A 29 -7.98 -5.93 -3.99
N MET A 30 -6.97 -5.97 -4.86
CA MET A 30 -6.82 -5.02 -5.96
C MET A 30 -7.99 -5.08 -6.97
N LYS A 31 -8.49 -6.28 -7.28
CA LYS A 31 -9.65 -6.42 -8.16
C LYS A 31 -10.89 -5.83 -7.51
N ASP A 32 -11.10 -6.13 -6.23
CA ASP A 32 -12.24 -5.62 -5.46
C ASP A 32 -12.24 -4.08 -5.40
N ILE A 33 -11.07 -3.48 -5.17
CA ILE A 33 -10.91 -2.02 -5.19
C ILE A 33 -11.31 -1.43 -6.53
N VAL A 34 -10.82 -1.99 -7.64
CA VAL A 34 -11.15 -1.49 -8.98
C VAL A 34 -12.63 -1.68 -9.28
N SER A 35 -13.19 -2.84 -8.93
CA SER A 35 -14.63 -3.14 -9.08
C SER A 35 -15.52 -2.22 -8.23
N ALA A 36 -15.03 -1.75 -7.08
CA ALA A 36 -15.72 -0.78 -6.23
C ALA A 36 -15.52 0.69 -6.67
N GLY A 37 -14.78 0.94 -7.76
CA GLY A 37 -14.55 2.29 -8.31
C GLY A 37 -13.29 2.99 -7.79
N GLY A 38 -12.45 2.30 -7.02
CA GLY A 38 -11.13 2.78 -6.62
C GLY A 38 -10.11 2.74 -7.75
N ARG A 39 -9.00 3.46 -7.58
CA ARG A 39 -7.92 3.58 -8.58
C ARG A 39 -6.57 3.19 -7.97
N LEU A 40 -5.94 2.15 -8.51
CA LEU A 40 -4.61 1.73 -8.10
C LEU A 40 -3.54 2.78 -8.48
N ILE A 41 -2.53 2.92 -7.62
CA ILE A 41 -1.38 3.81 -7.81
C ILE A 41 -0.15 2.93 -8.03
N GLY A 42 0.15 2.68 -9.31
CA GLY A 42 1.26 1.82 -9.72
C GLY A 42 0.98 0.33 -9.50
N GLU A 43 2.04 -0.46 -9.66
CA GLU A 43 2.01 -1.92 -9.48
C GLU A 43 2.37 -2.32 -8.04
N PRO A 44 1.90 -3.48 -7.55
CA PRO A 44 2.34 -4.02 -6.26
C PRO A 44 3.84 -4.23 -6.23
N MET A 45 4.46 -3.78 -5.14
CA MET A 45 5.91 -3.88 -4.91
C MET A 45 6.20 -4.69 -3.66
N ALA A 46 7.21 -5.56 -3.74
CA ALA A 46 7.71 -6.27 -2.58
C ALA A 46 8.50 -5.34 -1.67
N ILE A 47 8.18 -5.39 -0.37
CA ILE A 47 8.95 -4.78 0.71
C ILE A 47 9.73 -5.91 1.40
N PRO A 48 11.07 -5.95 1.27
CA PRO A 48 11.89 -7.03 1.82
C PRO A 48 11.62 -7.26 3.31
N GLY A 49 11.33 -8.51 3.68
CA GLY A 49 11.07 -8.91 5.07
C GLY A 49 9.71 -8.49 5.64
N ILE A 50 8.86 -7.79 4.87
CA ILE A 50 7.55 -7.32 5.34
C ILE A 50 6.40 -7.92 4.55
N GLY A 51 6.42 -7.85 3.21
CA GLY A 51 5.28 -8.26 2.40
C GLY A 51 5.23 -7.62 1.02
N ILE A 52 4.06 -7.64 0.40
CA ILE A 52 3.79 -6.96 -0.87
C ILE A 52 2.84 -5.79 -0.59
N SER A 53 3.12 -4.61 -1.15
CA SER A 53 2.31 -3.41 -0.92
C SER A 53 1.97 -2.68 -2.20
N VAL A 54 0.80 -2.06 -2.24
CA VAL A 54 0.36 -1.14 -3.29
C VAL A 54 -0.47 -0.02 -2.65
N SER A 55 -0.54 1.16 -3.27
CA SER A 55 -1.45 2.22 -2.83
C SER A 55 -2.59 2.39 -3.81
N PHE A 56 -3.71 2.95 -3.35
CA PHE A 56 -4.86 3.27 -4.20
C PHE A 56 -5.55 4.55 -3.72
N PHE A 57 -6.39 5.12 -4.57
CA PHE A 57 -7.40 6.12 -4.21
C PHE A 57 -8.77 5.45 -4.14
N ASP A 58 -9.51 5.69 -3.07
CA ASP A 58 -10.93 5.33 -3.02
C ASP A 58 -11.80 6.31 -3.81
N THR A 59 -13.12 6.13 -3.75
CA THR A 59 -14.10 7.00 -4.44
C THR A 59 -14.17 8.42 -3.88
N GLU A 60 -13.61 8.66 -2.69
CA GLU A 60 -13.57 9.97 -2.03
C GLU A 60 -12.20 10.66 -2.21
N ASN A 61 -11.29 10.04 -2.98
CA ASN A 61 -9.91 10.46 -3.19
C ASN A 61 -8.99 10.35 -1.96
N ASN A 62 -9.34 9.52 -0.98
CA ASN A 62 -8.42 9.18 0.09
C ASN A 62 -7.30 8.27 -0.43
N ARG A 63 -6.04 8.62 -0.13
CA ARG A 63 -4.88 7.77 -0.47
C ARG A 63 -4.65 6.73 0.62
N VAL A 64 -4.87 5.46 0.29
CA VAL A 64 -4.79 4.33 1.22
C VAL A 64 -3.77 3.30 0.70
N GLY A 65 -3.07 2.63 1.62
CA GLY A 65 -2.17 1.52 1.31
C GLY A 65 -2.83 0.16 1.51
N LEU A 66 -2.45 -0.82 0.72
CA LEU A 66 -2.65 -2.23 0.95
C LEU A 66 -1.31 -2.89 1.29
N LEU A 67 -1.34 -3.87 2.19
CA LEU A 67 -0.20 -4.71 2.52
C LEU A 67 -0.65 -6.16 2.66
N GLN A 68 -0.10 -7.05 1.84
CA GLN A 68 -0.13 -8.48 2.14
C GLN A 68 1.15 -8.84 2.89
N PRO A 69 1.08 -9.12 4.20
CA PRO A 69 2.27 -9.48 4.97
C PRO A 69 2.83 -10.83 4.50
N ILE A 70 4.13 -11.03 4.69
CA ILE A 70 4.69 -12.38 4.65
C ILE A 70 4.01 -13.17 5.78
N MET A 71 3.49 -14.36 5.48
CA MET A 71 3.01 -15.25 6.54
C MET A 71 4.20 -15.60 7.44
N ASP A 72 4.19 -15.09 8.67
CA ASP A 72 5.10 -15.58 9.70
C ASP A 72 4.76 -17.06 9.95
N ALA A 73 5.71 -17.96 9.69
CA ALA A 73 5.58 -19.39 10.00
C ALA A 73 5.51 -19.68 11.52
N ASN A 74 5.53 -18.64 12.37
CA ASN A 74 5.57 -18.71 13.83
C ASN A 74 4.44 -17.88 14.47
N LYS A 75 3.21 -18.02 13.98
CA LYS A 75 2.02 -17.60 14.73
C LYS A 75 1.18 -18.81 15.13
#